data_AF-A0AAJ2KZ70-F1
#
_entry.id   AF-A0AAJ2KZ70-F1
#
_cell.length_a   1.000
_cell.length_b   1.000
_cell.length_c   1.000
_cell.angle_alpha   90.00
_cell.angle_beta   90.00
_cell.angle_gamma   90.00
#
_symmetry.space_group_name_H-M   'P 1'
#
loop_
_entity.id
_entity.type
_entity.pdbx_description
1 polymer ?
#
loop_
_entity_poly.entity_id
_entity_poly.type
_entity_poly.pdbx_seq_one_letter_code
_entity_poly.pdbx_strand_id
1 'polypeptide(L)'
;MNIETLSSKELIVLISLCGYEDKAKGIGDSMFPNRTEFFWRDYSEKALELLLEKEWIDEDHIVPEWLQNFIHEYIQARSIIRAINRDNNETLIFRRLKNGTWLREDIFMKDEDHKMTVLPHADLNKKIANFYRYSNIREAADVSFTLTDDQFAEMSKKSGGRKIRRAAGFAPHERDAFDQFNRSLDKRDRLLDSVSFLTVDEEYQDTHLNKVIFHLPAEEGVWVITYSNASKVEFKLLSLEGWLHTLENENQMEWGEEDV
;
A
#
# COMPACT_ATOMS: atom_id res chain seq x y z
N MET A 1 2.60 -22.05 -10.81
CA MET A 1 4.05 -21.88 -10.57
C MET A 1 4.19 -21.20 -9.22
N ASN A 2 4.72 -21.91 -8.23
CA ASN A 2 4.98 -21.30 -6.92
C ASN A 2 6.33 -20.60 -7.04
N ILE A 3 6.32 -19.28 -7.17
CA ILE A 3 7.53 -18.51 -6.93
C ILE A 3 7.71 -18.52 -5.42
N GLU A 4 8.72 -19.25 -4.95
CA GLU A 4 9.12 -19.19 -3.54
C GLU A 4 9.56 -17.76 -3.20
N THR A 5 9.49 -17.42 -1.92
CA THR A 5 9.64 -16.05 -1.40
C THR A 5 10.98 -15.40 -1.83
N LEU A 6 10.96 -14.30 -2.60
CA LEU A 6 12.10 -13.37 -2.74
C LEU A 6 12.03 -12.29 -1.67
N SER A 7 13.14 -12.04 -0.98
CA SER A 7 13.36 -10.82 -0.20
C SER A 7 13.61 -9.59 -1.09
N SER A 8 13.57 -8.39 -0.52
CA SER A 8 13.85 -7.15 -1.26
C SER A 8 15.27 -7.15 -1.81
N LYS A 9 16.21 -7.77 -1.08
CA LYS A 9 17.62 -7.84 -1.46
C LYS A 9 17.81 -8.67 -2.70
N GLU A 10 17.23 -9.86 -2.66
CA GLU A 10 17.25 -10.78 -3.78
C GLU A 10 16.53 -10.18 -4.99
N LEU A 11 15.40 -9.50 -4.79
CA LEU A 11 14.69 -8.81 -5.87
C LEU A 11 15.54 -7.72 -6.54
N ILE A 12 16.14 -6.82 -5.76
CA ILE A 12 16.93 -5.70 -6.31
C ILE A 12 18.11 -6.23 -7.13
N VAL A 13 18.85 -7.22 -6.60
CA VAL A 13 19.95 -7.85 -7.33
C VAL A 13 19.45 -8.57 -8.57
N LEU A 14 18.36 -9.32 -8.48
CA LEU A 14 17.79 -10.06 -9.60
C LEU A 14 17.31 -9.13 -10.72
N ILE A 15 16.69 -7.99 -10.39
CA ILE A 15 16.33 -6.92 -11.34
C ILE A 15 17.58 -6.40 -12.06
N SER A 16 18.67 -6.17 -11.32
CA SER A 16 19.95 -5.74 -11.90
C SER A 16 20.53 -6.80 -12.84
N LEU A 17 20.54 -8.07 -12.45
CA LEU A 17 21.04 -9.17 -13.29
C LEU A 17 20.22 -9.37 -14.56
N CYS A 18 18.94 -8.96 -14.57
CA CYS A 18 18.08 -8.99 -15.75
C CYS A 18 18.24 -7.75 -16.66
N GLY A 19 19.21 -6.87 -16.41
CA GLY A 19 19.50 -5.70 -17.26
C GLY A 19 18.63 -4.48 -16.97
N TYR A 20 18.07 -4.36 -15.76
CA TYR A 20 17.29 -3.20 -15.31
C TYR A 20 18.02 -2.46 -14.16
N GLU A 21 19.31 -2.18 -14.32
CA GLU A 21 20.17 -1.61 -13.27
C GLU A 21 19.65 -0.27 -12.75
N ASP A 22 19.16 0.61 -13.63
CA ASP A 22 18.59 1.90 -13.25
C ASP A 22 17.33 1.73 -12.37
N LYS A 23 16.52 0.69 -12.65
CA LYS A 23 15.35 0.35 -11.83
C LYS A 23 15.74 -0.23 -10.49
N ALA A 24 16.69 -1.17 -10.49
CA ALA A 24 17.24 -1.75 -9.27
C ALA A 24 17.78 -0.65 -8.34
N LYS A 25 18.52 0.30 -8.91
CA LYS A 25 19.02 1.47 -8.18
C LYS A 25 17.90 2.36 -7.66
N GLY A 26 16.90 2.68 -8.48
CA GLY A 26 15.76 3.51 -8.03
C GLY A 26 14.98 2.89 -6.87
N ILE A 27 14.71 1.58 -6.95
CA ILE A 27 14.06 0.82 -5.86
C ILE A 27 14.98 0.80 -4.63
N GLY A 28 16.26 0.51 -4.83
CA GLY A 28 17.27 0.47 -3.77
C GLY A 28 17.41 1.79 -3.02
N ASP A 29 17.57 2.91 -3.72
CA ASP A 29 17.70 4.25 -3.15
C ASP A 29 16.43 4.66 -2.39
N SER A 30 15.25 4.25 -2.87
CA SER A 30 13.97 4.50 -2.18
C SER A 30 13.82 3.68 -0.90
N MET A 31 14.27 2.43 -0.90
CA MET A 31 14.18 1.55 0.28
C MET A 31 15.28 1.85 1.30
N PHE A 32 16.48 2.19 0.84
CA PHE A 32 17.67 2.37 1.65
C PHE A 32 18.35 3.73 1.37
N PRO A 33 17.73 4.85 1.79
CA PRO A 33 18.29 6.17 1.53
C PRO A 33 19.63 6.37 2.26
N ASN A 34 20.53 7.11 1.62
CA ASN A 34 21.84 7.54 2.16
C ASN A 34 22.79 6.39 2.55
N ARG A 35 22.75 5.26 1.84
CA ARG A 35 23.69 4.16 2.05
C ARG A 35 25.01 4.36 1.29
N THR A 36 26.07 3.77 1.83
CA THR A 36 27.42 3.84 1.25
C THR A 36 27.63 2.74 0.20
N GLU A 37 28.64 2.88 -0.65
CA GLU A 37 29.04 1.83 -1.58
C GLU A 37 29.38 0.51 -0.86
N PHE A 38 29.97 0.59 0.34
CA PHE A 38 30.27 -0.59 1.15
C PHE A 38 29.00 -1.35 1.55
N PHE A 39 27.94 -0.63 1.94
CA PHE A 39 26.64 -1.25 2.23
C PHE A 39 26.11 -1.98 1.00
N TRP A 40 26.14 -1.33 -0.18
CA TRP A 40 25.64 -1.95 -1.40
C TRP A 40 26.43 -3.18 -1.83
N ARG A 41 27.75 -3.21 -1.60
CA ARG A 41 28.55 -4.40 -1.87
C ARG A 41 28.17 -5.57 -0.97
N ASP A 42 28.15 -5.38 0.35
CA ASP A 42 27.76 -6.42 1.31
C ASP A 42 26.32 -6.88 1.10
N TYR A 43 25.44 -5.95 0.74
CA TYR A 43 24.05 -6.21 0.39
C TYR A 43 23.93 -7.12 -0.84
N SER A 44 24.65 -6.79 -1.92
CA SER A 44 24.61 -7.55 -3.16
C SER A 44 25.26 -8.92 -3.02
N GLU A 45 26.38 -9.03 -2.31
CA GLU A 45 27.06 -10.30 -2.05
C GLU A 45 26.13 -11.28 -1.31
N LYS A 46 25.47 -10.84 -0.24
CA LYS A 46 24.50 -11.67 0.50
C LYS A 46 23.28 -12.06 -0.33
N ALA A 47 22.79 -11.16 -1.18
CA ALA A 47 21.66 -11.46 -2.04
C ALA A 47 22.02 -12.49 -3.12
N LEU A 48 23.24 -12.43 -3.69
CA LEU A 48 23.74 -13.42 -4.64
C LEU A 48 23.87 -14.81 -3.98
N GLU A 49 24.43 -14.87 -2.77
CA GLU A 49 24.52 -16.13 -2.00
C GLU A 49 23.14 -16.77 -1.80
N LEU A 50 22.13 -15.98 -1.39
CA LEU A 50 20.76 -16.47 -1.22
C LEU A 50 20.11 -16.93 -2.54
N LEU A 51 20.35 -16.20 -3.62
CA LEU A 51 19.83 -16.57 -4.95
C LEU A 51 20.46 -17.87 -5.47
N LEU A 52 21.75 -18.09 -5.19
CA LEU A 52 22.46 -19.35 -5.49
C LEU A 52 21.92 -20.51 -4.65
N GLU A 53 21.75 -20.32 -3.34
CA GLU A 53 21.17 -21.33 -2.43
C GLU A 53 19.77 -21.77 -2.85
N LYS A 54 19.00 -20.87 -3.45
CA LYS A 54 17.66 -21.16 -4.00
C LYS A 54 17.69 -21.79 -5.38
N GLU A 55 18.85 -21.88 -6.03
CA GLU A 55 19.01 -22.31 -7.43
C GLU A 55 18.29 -21.38 -8.43
N TRP A 56 18.18 -20.09 -8.11
CA TRP A 56 17.52 -19.09 -8.97
C TRP A 56 18.47 -18.45 -9.96
N ILE A 57 19.77 -18.53 -9.69
CA ILE A 57 20.86 -18.17 -10.58
C ILE A 57 21.90 -19.29 -10.54
N ASP A 58 22.72 -19.42 -11.57
CA ASP A 58 23.87 -20.33 -11.55
C ASP A 58 25.13 -19.68 -10.97
N GLU A 59 26.22 -20.46 -10.86
CA GLU A 59 27.52 -20.00 -10.34
C GLU A 59 28.14 -18.84 -11.15
N ASP A 60 27.74 -18.69 -12.41
CA ASP A 60 28.12 -17.58 -13.28
C ASP A 60 27.15 -16.38 -13.16
N HIS A 61 26.22 -16.44 -12.19
CA HIS A 61 25.14 -15.49 -11.92
C HIS A 61 24.16 -15.30 -13.08
N ILE A 62 24.02 -16.31 -13.94
CA ILE A 62 23.08 -16.29 -15.06
C ILE A 62 21.68 -16.60 -14.53
N VAL A 63 20.74 -15.70 -14.83
CA VAL A 63 19.32 -15.85 -14.49
C VAL A 63 18.65 -16.74 -15.56
N PRO A 64 17.89 -17.78 -15.18
CA PRO A 64 17.18 -18.62 -16.15
C PRO A 64 16.05 -17.83 -16.84
N GLU A 65 15.75 -18.19 -18.09
CA GLU A 65 14.80 -17.47 -18.96
C GLU A 65 13.43 -17.23 -18.30
N TRP A 66 12.89 -18.23 -17.60
CA TRP A 66 11.58 -18.10 -16.93
C TRP A 66 11.59 -17.01 -15.86
N LEU A 67 12.70 -16.81 -15.15
CA LEU A 67 12.85 -15.83 -14.09
C LEU A 67 13.11 -14.43 -14.68
N GLN A 68 13.87 -14.35 -15.78
CA GLN A 68 14.00 -13.11 -16.55
C GLN A 68 12.63 -12.63 -17.05
N ASN A 69 11.81 -13.54 -17.60
CA ASN A 69 10.45 -13.23 -18.04
C ASN A 69 9.57 -12.76 -16.88
N PHE A 70 9.66 -13.39 -15.71
CA PHE A 70 8.94 -12.93 -14.52
C PHE A 70 9.36 -11.52 -14.10
N ILE A 71 10.67 -11.21 -14.08
CA ILE A 71 11.18 -9.88 -13.74
C ILE A 71 10.75 -8.84 -14.77
N HIS A 72 10.73 -9.20 -16.04
CA HIS A 72 10.19 -8.34 -17.09
C HIS A 72 8.71 -8.00 -16.83
N GLU A 73 7.88 -9.00 -16.52
CA GLU A 73 6.47 -8.77 -16.15
C GLU A 73 6.33 -7.94 -14.87
N TYR A 74 7.20 -8.13 -13.88
CA TYR A 74 7.23 -7.35 -12.64
C TYR A 74 7.47 -5.86 -12.91
N ILE A 75 8.48 -5.56 -13.74
CA ILE A 75 8.85 -4.17 -14.08
C ILE A 75 7.79 -3.51 -14.95
N GLN A 76 7.12 -4.27 -15.82
CA GLN A 76 6.07 -3.76 -16.70
C GLN A 76 4.70 -3.62 -16.03
N ALA A 77 4.51 -4.13 -14.80
CA ALA A 77 3.24 -4.09 -14.11
C ALA A 77 2.78 -2.64 -13.85
N ARG A 78 1.73 -2.21 -14.56
CA ARG A 78 1.22 -0.82 -14.50
C ARG A 78 0.27 -0.59 -13.36
N SER A 79 -0.59 -1.55 -13.09
CA SER A 79 -1.68 -1.42 -12.11
C SER A 79 -1.19 -1.87 -10.73
N ILE A 80 -1.20 -0.95 -9.75
CA ILE A 80 -0.72 -1.23 -8.39
C ILE A 80 -1.78 -0.84 -7.36
N ILE A 81 -2.07 -1.76 -6.43
CA ILE A 81 -2.84 -1.48 -5.22
C ILE A 81 -1.88 -1.54 -4.03
N ARG A 82 -1.79 -0.46 -3.27
CA ARG A 82 -0.93 -0.37 -2.09
C ARG A 82 -1.74 -0.13 -0.82
N ALA A 83 -1.67 -1.05 0.12
CA ALA A 83 -2.27 -0.96 1.45
C ALA A 83 -1.18 -0.69 2.49
N ILE A 84 -1.35 0.32 3.35
CA ILE A 84 -0.41 0.71 4.40
C ILE A 84 -1.07 0.56 5.75
N ASN A 85 -0.50 -0.29 6.60
CA ASN A 85 -0.89 -0.46 8.00
C ASN A 85 0.14 0.23 8.90
N ARG A 86 -0.24 1.38 9.46
CA ARG A 86 0.67 2.23 10.24
C ARG A 86 0.98 1.66 11.62
N ASP A 87 0.06 0.93 12.24
CA ASP A 87 0.26 0.38 13.58
C ASP A 87 1.29 -0.75 13.57
N ASN A 88 1.22 -1.61 12.55
CA ASN A 88 2.15 -2.73 12.39
C ASN A 88 3.43 -2.35 11.63
N ASN A 89 3.47 -1.15 11.03
CA ASN A 89 4.55 -0.72 10.14
C ASN A 89 4.75 -1.69 8.97
N GLU A 90 3.64 -2.12 8.39
CA GLU A 90 3.56 -3.09 7.29
C GLU A 90 2.99 -2.40 6.04
N THR A 91 3.47 -2.81 4.86
CA THR A 91 2.90 -2.43 3.57
C THR A 91 2.59 -3.67 2.76
N LEU A 92 1.42 -3.70 2.15
CA LEU A 92 0.98 -4.74 1.23
C LEU A 92 0.82 -4.12 -0.16
N ILE A 93 1.48 -4.68 -1.16
CA ILE A 93 1.37 -4.25 -2.55
C ILE A 93 0.79 -5.40 -3.38
N PHE A 94 -0.15 -5.08 -4.26
CA PHE A 94 -0.60 -5.95 -5.33
C PHE A 94 -0.25 -5.30 -6.65
N ARG A 95 0.46 -6.03 -7.51
CA ARG A 95 0.75 -5.61 -8.89
C ARG A 95 0.02 -6.51 -9.85
N ARG A 96 -0.69 -5.93 -10.82
CA ARG A 96 -1.32 -6.71 -11.88
C ARG A 96 -0.28 -7.06 -12.93
N LEU A 97 -0.15 -8.35 -13.22
CA LEU A 97 0.70 -8.84 -14.29
C LEU A 97 -0.09 -8.94 -15.59
N LYS A 98 0.61 -8.89 -16.73
CA LYS A 98 0.02 -8.92 -18.08
C LYS A 98 -0.87 -10.14 -18.34
N ASN A 99 -0.51 -11.28 -17.74
CA ASN A 99 -1.27 -12.53 -17.82
C ASN A 99 -2.58 -12.53 -17.00
N GLY A 100 -2.94 -11.41 -16.36
CA GLY A 100 -4.17 -11.24 -15.57
C GLY A 100 -4.06 -11.76 -14.12
N THR A 101 -2.90 -12.27 -13.70
CA THR A 101 -2.63 -12.63 -12.31
C THR A 101 -2.14 -11.43 -11.49
N TRP A 102 -2.08 -11.59 -10.17
CA TRP A 102 -1.60 -10.55 -9.26
C TRP A 102 -0.37 -11.02 -8.51
N LEU A 103 0.68 -10.20 -8.51
CA LEU A 103 1.78 -10.37 -7.60
C LEU A 103 1.44 -9.68 -6.28
N ARG A 104 1.46 -10.43 -5.18
CA ARG A 104 1.38 -9.91 -3.82
C ARG A 104 2.77 -9.71 -3.26
N GLU A 105 2.98 -8.59 -2.61
CA GLU A 105 4.21 -8.17 -1.96
C GLU A 105 3.86 -7.77 -0.50
N ASP A 106 4.29 -8.56 0.48
CA ASP A 106 4.21 -8.22 1.90
C ASP A 106 5.55 -7.61 2.36
N ILE A 107 5.56 -6.33 2.75
CA ILE A 107 6.75 -5.58 3.17
C ILE A 107 6.64 -5.27 4.67
N PHE A 108 7.57 -5.83 5.45
CA PHE A 108 7.68 -5.62 6.90
C PHE A 108 8.83 -4.66 7.18
N MET A 109 8.53 -3.38 7.42
CA MET A 109 9.58 -2.33 7.45
C MET A 109 10.57 -2.45 8.62
N LYS A 110 10.24 -3.22 9.67
CA LYS A 110 11.16 -3.44 10.80
C LYS A 110 12.27 -4.44 10.48
N ASP A 111 11.97 -5.43 9.66
CA ASP A 111 12.86 -6.55 9.37
C ASP A 111 13.46 -6.46 7.95
N GLU A 112 13.04 -5.46 7.17
CA GLU A 112 13.37 -5.31 5.73
C GLU A 112 12.93 -6.53 4.90
N ASP A 113 12.07 -7.37 5.47
CA ASP A 113 11.51 -8.55 4.84
C ASP A 113 10.46 -8.13 3.83
N HIS A 114 10.68 -8.55 2.60
CA HIS A 114 9.74 -8.42 1.50
C HIS A 114 9.39 -9.83 1.07
N LYS A 115 8.12 -10.17 0.98
CA LYS A 115 7.68 -11.50 0.57
C LYS A 115 6.79 -11.38 -0.64
N MET A 116 7.24 -11.99 -1.73
CA MET A 116 6.49 -12.03 -2.98
C MET A 116 5.75 -13.34 -3.14
N THR A 117 4.50 -13.27 -3.61
CA THR A 117 3.67 -14.44 -3.90
C THR A 117 2.75 -14.14 -5.07
N VAL A 118 2.82 -14.96 -6.13
CA VAL A 118 1.88 -14.86 -7.25
C VAL A 118 0.54 -15.45 -6.83
N LEU A 119 -0.53 -14.69 -7.05
CA LEU A 119 -1.90 -15.05 -6.71
C LEU A 119 -2.78 -15.05 -7.96
N PRO A 120 -3.68 -16.04 -8.10
CA PRO A 120 -4.79 -15.92 -9.04
C PRO A 120 -5.72 -14.76 -8.63
N HIS A 121 -6.51 -14.25 -9.58
CA HIS A 121 -7.37 -13.07 -9.43
C HIS A 121 -8.36 -13.10 -8.24
N ALA A 122 -8.70 -14.30 -7.74
CA ALA A 122 -9.68 -14.43 -6.67
C ALA A 122 -9.11 -14.01 -5.29
N ASP A 123 -9.82 -13.12 -4.60
CA ASP A 123 -9.66 -12.72 -3.19
C ASP A 123 -8.84 -11.45 -2.84
N LEU A 124 -8.50 -10.53 -3.75
CA LEU A 124 -7.74 -9.30 -3.39
C LEU A 124 -8.32 -8.53 -2.21
N ASN A 125 -9.63 -8.25 -2.22
CA ASN A 125 -10.30 -7.48 -1.15
C ASN A 125 -10.23 -8.20 0.19
N LYS A 126 -10.41 -9.52 0.19
CA LYS A 126 -10.26 -10.36 1.38
C LYS A 126 -8.81 -10.39 1.87
N LYS A 127 -7.82 -10.36 0.97
CA LYS A 127 -6.41 -10.24 1.37
C LYS A 127 -6.10 -8.89 2.00
N ILE A 128 -6.60 -7.79 1.43
CA ILE A 128 -6.50 -6.44 2.02
C ILE A 128 -7.16 -6.40 3.40
N ALA A 129 -8.37 -6.96 3.53
CA ALA A 129 -9.07 -7.06 4.80
C ALA A 129 -8.27 -7.79 5.88
N ASN A 130 -7.76 -8.98 5.52
CA ASN A 130 -6.97 -9.80 6.43
C ASN A 130 -5.66 -9.11 6.84
N PHE A 131 -5.04 -8.36 5.93
CA PHE A 131 -3.83 -7.60 6.19
C PHE A 131 -4.00 -6.56 7.31
N TYR A 132 -5.15 -5.89 7.35
CA TYR A 132 -5.44 -4.92 8.41
C TYR A 132 -5.80 -5.56 9.76
N ARG A 133 -6.15 -6.85 9.77
CA ARG A 133 -6.45 -7.64 11.00
C ARG A 133 -7.51 -6.98 11.90
N TYR A 134 -8.44 -6.23 11.31
CA TYR A 134 -9.52 -5.60 12.06
C TYR A 134 -10.38 -6.68 12.72
N SER A 135 -10.46 -6.62 14.04
CA SER A 135 -11.20 -7.57 14.86
C SER A 135 -12.09 -6.81 15.86
N ASN A 136 -13.20 -7.42 16.26
CA ASN A 136 -14.11 -6.90 17.29
C ASN A 136 -14.75 -5.54 16.98
N ILE A 137 -15.02 -5.25 15.71
CA ILE A 137 -15.78 -4.07 15.30
C ILE A 137 -17.27 -4.33 15.55
N ARG A 138 -17.89 -3.51 16.41
CA ARG A 138 -19.35 -3.52 16.60
C ARG A 138 -20.06 -2.91 15.39
N GLU A 139 -21.35 -3.21 15.24
CA GLU A 139 -22.18 -2.62 14.20
C GLU A 139 -22.13 -1.08 14.30
N ALA A 140 -21.93 -0.43 13.15
CA ALA A 140 -21.67 1.00 13.11
C ALA A 140 -22.95 1.81 13.22
N ALA A 141 -22.88 2.91 13.98
CA ALA A 141 -23.84 3.99 13.86
C ALA A 141 -23.61 4.71 12.52
N ASP A 142 -24.68 5.01 11.78
CA ASP A 142 -24.61 5.80 10.55
C ASP A 142 -24.33 7.27 10.89
N VAL A 143 -23.05 7.58 11.08
CA VAL A 143 -22.57 8.93 11.43
C VAL A 143 -21.50 9.39 10.45
N SER A 144 -21.55 10.68 10.14
CA SER A 144 -20.63 11.31 9.21
C SER A 144 -20.41 12.78 9.53
N PHE A 145 -19.33 13.33 8.98
CA PHE A 145 -19.04 14.76 8.97
C PHE A 145 -18.13 15.08 7.78
N THR A 146 -17.96 16.37 7.49
CA THR A 146 -17.09 16.83 6.41
C THR A 146 -16.05 17.83 6.91
N LEU A 147 -14.86 17.79 6.32
CA LEU A 147 -13.81 18.78 6.51
C LEU A 147 -13.42 19.39 5.16
N THR A 148 -12.78 20.56 5.19
CA THR A 148 -12.00 21.06 4.05
C THR A 148 -10.63 20.40 4.01
N ASP A 149 -9.93 20.47 2.87
CA ASP A 149 -8.57 19.94 2.73
C ASP A 149 -7.59 20.54 3.76
N ASP A 150 -7.68 21.85 4.00
CA ASP A 150 -6.86 22.53 5.02
C ASP A 150 -7.13 22.00 6.43
N GLN A 151 -8.40 21.75 6.75
CA GLN A 151 -8.79 21.18 8.03
C GLN A 151 -8.31 19.73 8.15
N PHE A 152 -8.40 18.95 7.08
CA PHE A 152 -7.87 17.59 7.07
C PHE A 152 -6.35 17.55 7.22
N ALA A 153 -5.61 18.43 6.53
CA ALA A 153 -4.16 18.55 6.70
C ALA A 153 -3.78 18.92 8.15
N GLU A 154 -4.54 19.82 8.79
CA GLU A 154 -4.34 20.20 10.19
C GLU A 154 -4.63 19.02 11.16
N MET A 155 -5.44 18.02 10.78
CA MET A 155 -5.70 16.83 11.62
C MET A 155 -4.45 16.00 11.91
N SER A 156 -3.39 16.08 11.11
CA SER A 156 -2.11 15.42 11.41
C SER A 156 -1.41 15.99 12.65
N LYS A 157 -1.75 17.20 13.09
CA LYS A 157 -1.07 17.89 14.20
C LYS A 157 -1.73 17.60 15.54
N LYS A 158 -0.94 17.47 16.61
CA LYS A 158 -1.43 17.22 17.99
C LYS A 158 -2.50 18.22 18.47
N SER A 159 -2.44 19.48 18.04
CA SER A 159 -3.44 20.50 18.39
C SER A 159 -4.61 20.60 17.42
N GLY A 160 -4.56 19.89 16.28
CA GLY A 160 -5.43 20.09 15.14
C GLY A 160 -6.90 19.84 15.46
N GLY A 161 -7.19 18.72 16.13
CA GLY A 161 -8.56 18.36 16.53
C GLY A 161 -9.27 19.46 17.31
N ARG A 162 -8.60 20.05 18.31
CA ARG A 162 -9.16 21.15 19.12
C ARG A 162 -9.40 22.42 18.32
N LYS A 163 -8.50 22.75 17.37
CA LYS A 163 -8.66 23.93 16.50
C LYS A 163 -9.85 23.77 15.56
N ILE A 164 -9.93 22.62 14.89
CA ILE A 164 -11.01 22.30 13.94
C ILE A 164 -12.35 22.30 14.66
N ARG A 165 -12.45 21.64 15.81
CA ARG A 165 -13.68 21.63 16.62
C ARG A 165 -14.23 23.02 16.96
N ARG A 166 -13.36 24.01 17.13
CA ARG A 166 -13.74 25.40 17.45
C ARG A 166 -14.08 26.22 16.21
N ALA A 167 -13.39 25.96 15.10
CA ALA A 167 -13.49 26.75 13.88
C ALA A 167 -14.54 26.20 12.89
N ALA A 168 -14.78 24.90 12.90
CA ALA A 168 -15.71 24.23 12.01
C ALA A 168 -17.16 24.53 12.41
N GLY A 169 -17.98 24.88 11.41
CA GLY A 169 -19.42 25.13 11.55
C GLY A 169 -20.25 23.86 11.62
N PHE A 170 -19.80 22.83 12.37
CA PHE A 170 -20.47 21.55 12.47
C PHE A 170 -21.91 21.67 13.00
N ALA A 171 -22.81 20.91 12.39
CA ALA A 171 -24.09 20.58 13.03
C ALA A 171 -23.85 19.76 14.32
N PRO A 172 -24.80 19.71 15.26
CA PRO A 172 -24.62 18.97 16.52
C PRO A 172 -24.20 17.50 16.34
N HIS A 173 -24.84 16.78 15.41
CA HIS A 173 -24.51 15.38 15.12
C HIS A 173 -23.11 15.21 14.49
N GLU A 174 -22.71 16.12 13.60
CA GLU A 174 -21.37 16.13 13.01
C GLU A 174 -20.29 16.40 14.06
N ARG A 175 -20.60 17.23 15.07
CA ARG A 175 -19.67 17.54 16.16
C ARG A 175 -19.40 16.32 17.03
N ASP A 176 -20.43 15.54 17.35
CA ASP A 176 -20.27 14.30 18.12
C ASP A 176 -19.51 13.24 17.31
N ALA A 177 -19.81 13.12 16.02
CA ALA A 177 -19.11 12.26 15.07
C ALA A 177 -17.62 12.65 14.95
N PHE A 178 -17.33 13.95 14.83
CA PHE A 178 -15.96 14.48 14.81
C PHE A 178 -15.22 14.19 16.12
N ASP A 179 -15.87 14.39 17.27
CA ASP A 179 -15.28 14.12 18.58
C ASP A 179 -14.99 12.62 18.76
N GLN A 180 -15.85 11.74 18.22
CA GLN A 180 -15.60 10.29 18.16
C GLN A 180 -14.40 9.94 17.28
N PHE A 181 -14.35 10.48 16.05
CA PHE A 181 -13.22 10.29 15.15
C PHE A 181 -11.90 10.77 15.76
N ASN A 182 -11.87 11.98 16.32
CA ASN A 182 -10.65 12.53 16.89
C ASN A 182 -10.15 11.72 18.10
N ARG A 183 -11.05 11.12 18.91
CA ARG A 183 -10.65 10.19 19.97
C ARG A 183 -10.00 8.93 19.41
N SER A 184 -10.57 8.33 18.37
CA SER A 184 -9.97 7.17 17.71
C SER A 184 -8.62 7.52 17.09
N LEU A 185 -8.49 8.71 16.52
CA LEU A 185 -7.27 9.18 15.89
C LEU A 185 -6.17 9.43 16.94
N ASP A 186 -6.51 10.04 18.07
CA ASP A 186 -5.57 10.28 19.17
C ASP A 186 -5.08 8.96 19.81
N LYS A 187 -5.91 7.90 19.86
CA LYS A 187 -5.49 6.56 20.32
C LYS A 187 -4.42 5.91 19.43
N ARG A 188 -4.30 6.34 18.17
CA ARG A 188 -3.36 5.80 17.17
C ARG A 188 -2.29 6.82 16.78
N ASP A 189 -1.90 7.69 17.71
CA ASP A 189 -0.88 8.74 17.49
C ASP A 189 -1.13 9.61 16.24
N ARG A 190 -2.41 9.76 15.90
CA ARG A 190 -2.89 10.50 14.73
C ARG A 190 -2.41 9.96 13.38
N LEU A 191 -2.19 8.66 13.30
CA LEU A 191 -1.88 7.93 12.07
C LEU A 191 -3.15 7.36 11.43
N LEU A 192 -3.18 7.37 10.10
CA LEU A 192 -4.23 6.79 9.28
C LEU A 192 -3.65 5.65 8.44
N ASP A 193 -4.40 4.56 8.34
CA ASP A 193 -4.15 3.52 7.36
C ASP A 193 -4.65 3.99 5.99
N SER A 194 -4.15 3.39 4.91
CA SER A 194 -4.56 3.81 3.56
C SER A 194 -4.51 2.69 2.55
N VAL A 195 -5.49 2.66 1.64
CA VAL A 195 -5.43 1.88 0.40
C VAL A 195 -5.31 2.86 -0.76
N SER A 196 -4.25 2.74 -1.56
CA SER A 196 -3.97 3.56 -2.73
C SER A 196 -4.08 2.71 -4.00
N PHE A 197 -4.65 3.29 -5.05
CA PHE A 197 -4.72 2.72 -6.40
C PHE A 197 -3.84 3.58 -7.30
N LEU A 198 -2.86 2.97 -7.94
CA LEU A 198 -1.81 3.64 -8.70
C LEU A 198 -1.73 3.05 -10.11
N THR A 199 -1.38 3.89 -11.08
CA THR A 199 -0.95 3.47 -12.42
C THR A 199 0.48 3.93 -12.66
N VAL A 200 1.29 3.11 -13.32
CA VAL A 200 2.65 3.47 -13.77
C VAL A 200 2.62 3.77 -15.26
N ASP A 201 3.09 4.96 -15.64
CA ASP A 201 3.26 5.38 -17.04
C ASP A 201 4.39 4.57 -17.71
N GLU A 202 4.16 4.08 -18.93
CA GLU A 202 5.13 3.25 -19.65
C GLU A 202 6.37 4.03 -20.11
N GLU A 203 6.18 5.25 -20.59
CA GLU A 203 7.19 6.06 -21.25
C GLU A 203 8.07 6.78 -20.23
N TYR A 204 7.45 7.32 -19.18
CA TYR A 204 8.15 8.11 -18.16
C TYR A 204 8.40 7.33 -16.87
N GLN A 205 7.73 6.18 -16.69
CA GLN A 205 7.83 5.36 -15.48
C GLN A 205 7.44 6.13 -14.22
N ASP A 206 6.65 7.18 -14.39
CA ASP A 206 6.06 7.98 -13.33
C ASP A 206 4.85 7.23 -12.75
N THR A 207 4.76 7.23 -11.42
CA THR A 207 3.64 6.61 -10.71
C THR A 207 2.56 7.65 -10.44
N HIS A 208 1.40 7.46 -11.03
CA HIS A 208 0.22 8.30 -10.84
C HIS A 208 -0.67 7.72 -9.72
N LEU A 209 -1.02 8.58 -8.76
CA LEU A 209 -2.00 8.24 -7.73
C LEU A 209 -3.40 8.50 -8.28
N ASN A 210 -4.12 7.43 -8.65
CA ASN A 210 -5.48 7.51 -9.15
C ASN A 210 -6.45 7.79 -8.01
N LYS A 211 -6.27 7.07 -6.91
CA LYS A 211 -7.15 7.18 -5.74
C LYS A 211 -6.46 6.76 -4.46
N VAL A 212 -6.84 7.39 -3.36
CA VAL A 212 -6.49 6.97 -2.01
C VAL A 212 -7.72 6.98 -1.12
N ILE A 213 -7.86 5.93 -0.32
CA ILE A 213 -8.88 5.79 0.71
C ILE A 213 -8.15 5.72 2.03
N PHE A 214 -8.27 6.76 2.84
CA PHE A 214 -7.78 6.72 4.21
C PHE A 214 -8.83 6.09 5.11
N HIS A 215 -8.36 5.38 6.12
CA HIS A 215 -9.27 4.73 7.05
C HIS A 215 -8.66 4.57 8.44
N LEU A 216 -9.55 4.43 9.41
CA LEU A 216 -9.20 4.35 10.82
C LEU A 216 -10.22 3.45 11.57
N PRO A 217 -9.82 2.29 12.08
CA PRO A 217 -10.67 1.44 12.90
C PRO A 217 -11.01 2.16 14.20
N ALA A 218 -12.26 1.98 14.63
CA ALA A 218 -12.82 2.46 15.88
C ALA A 218 -13.54 1.29 16.59
N GLU A 219 -14.01 1.53 17.81
CA GLU A 219 -14.77 0.52 18.56
C GLU A 219 -16.08 0.12 17.85
N GLU A 220 -16.68 1.07 17.13
CA GLU A 220 -18.00 0.95 16.48
C GLU A 220 -17.92 1.03 14.95
N GLY A 221 -16.78 0.65 14.35
CA GLY A 221 -16.69 0.66 12.88
C GLY A 221 -15.29 0.92 12.35
N VAL A 222 -15.25 1.21 11.05
CA VAL A 222 -14.09 1.78 10.38
C VAL A 222 -14.50 3.14 9.86
N TRP A 223 -13.81 4.19 10.32
CA TRP A 223 -13.90 5.49 9.69
C TRP A 223 -13.27 5.40 8.31
N VAL A 224 -14.05 5.73 7.29
CA VAL A 224 -13.63 5.80 5.90
C VAL A 224 -13.61 7.26 5.48
N ILE A 225 -12.50 7.66 4.87
CA ILE A 225 -12.20 9.04 4.54
C ILE A 225 -11.96 9.11 3.04
N THR A 226 -12.81 9.86 2.35
CA THR A 226 -12.79 10.01 0.89
C THR A 226 -12.83 11.48 0.51
N TYR A 227 -12.17 11.83 -0.60
CA TYR A 227 -12.28 13.17 -1.18
C TYR A 227 -13.54 13.23 -2.04
N SER A 228 -14.42 14.20 -1.79
CA SER A 228 -15.51 14.56 -2.68
C SER A 228 -15.23 15.93 -3.33
N ASN A 229 -15.23 15.94 -4.67
CA ASN A 229 -15.11 17.15 -5.51
C ASN A 229 -13.99 18.14 -5.11
N ALA A 230 -12.75 17.64 -5.03
CA ALA A 230 -11.48 18.39 -4.93
C ALA A 230 -11.36 19.46 -3.81
N SER A 231 -12.30 19.53 -2.87
CA SER A 231 -12.32 20.57 -1.83
C SER A 231 -13.01 20.16 -0.52
N LYS A 232 -13.61 18.96 -0.50
CA LYS A 232 -14.27 18.40 0.67
C LYS A 232 -13.72 17.00 0.93
N VAL A 233 -13.50 16.73 2.21
CA VAL A 233 -13.10 15.43 2.72
C VAL A 233 -14.26 14.89 3.55
N GLU A 234 -14.86 13.82 3.07
CA GLU A 234 -15.97 13.12 3.74
C GLU A 234 -15.43 12.08 4.71
N PHE A 235 -15.98 12.06 5.92
CA PHE A 235 -15.70 11.07 6.95
C PHE A 235 -16.99 10.32 7.25
N LYS A 236 -16.98 9.00 7.07
CA LYS A 236 -18.13 8.12 7.36
C LYS A 236 -17.69 6.97 8.23
N LEU A 237 -18.43 6.72 9.31
CA LEU A 237 -18.22 5.51 10.12
C LEU A 237 -19.01 4.38 9.48
N LEU A 238 -18.31 3.38 8.96
CA LEU A 238 -18.93 2.22 8.33
C LEU A 238 -18.76 0.97 9.21
N SER A 239 -19.67 0.01 9.05
CA SER A 239 -19.42 -1.34 9.54
C SER A 239 -18.22 -1.94 8.80
N LEU A 240 -17.65 -3.03 9.35
CA LEU A 240 -16.58 -3.74 8.66
C LEU A 240 -17.04 -4.17 7.24
N GLU A 241 -18.27 -4.68 7.11
CA GLU A 241 -18.86 -5.04 5.83
C GLU A 241 -19.01 -3.84 4.88
N GLY A 242 -19.46 -2.69 5.39
CA GLY A 242 -19.57 -1.46 4.60
C GLY A 242 -18.22 -0.94 4.09
N TRP A 243 -17.16 -1.07 4.91
CA TRP A 243 -15.79 -0.76 4.47
C TRP A 243 -15.30 -1.75 3.40
N LEU A 244 -15.54 -3.06 3.56
CA LEU A 244 -15.18 -4.05 2.55
C LEU A 244 -15.92 -3.81 1.23
N HIS A 245 -17.20 -3.48 1.28
CA HIS A 245 -17.98 -3.13 0.11
C HIS A 245 -17.45 -1.85 -0.58
N THR A 246 -16.96 -0.89 0.20
CA THR A 246 -16.27 0.29 -0.36
C THR A 246 -15.03 -0.13 -1.13
N LEU A 247 -14.19 -1.02 -0.58
CA LEU A 247 -13.02 -1.53 -1.30
C LEU A 247 -13.40 -2.31 -2.57
N GLU A 248 -14.48 -3.10 -2.52
CA GLU A 248 -14.99 -3.84 -3.67
C GLU A 248 -15.38 -2.94 -4.84
N ASN A 249 -16.16 -1.90 -4.58
CA ASN A 249 -16.61 -0.96 -5.62
C ASN A 249 -15.43 -0.20 -6.25
N GLU A 250 -14.41 0.12 -5.45
CA GLU A 250 -13.26 0.89 -5.90
C GLU A 250 -12.24 0.03 -6.64
N ASN A 251 -12.14 -1.26 -6.29
CA ASN A 251 -11.31 -2.22 -7.00
C ASN A 251 -11.92 -2.66 -8.34
N GLN A 252 -13.21 -2.36 -8.59
CA GLN A 252 -13.86 -2.52 -9.89
C GLN A 252 -13.55 -1.38 -10.87
N MET A 253 -12.61 -0.48 -10.55
CA MET A 253 -12.09 0.47 -11.54
C MET A 253 -11.73 -0.28 -12.82
N GLU A 254 -12.33 0.15 -13.94
CA GLU A 254 -12.01 -0.33 -15.27
C GLU A 254 -10.57 0.04 -15.57
N TRP A 255 -9.64 -0.85 -15.20
CA TRP A 255 -8.29 -0.85 -15.76
C TRP A 255 -8.47 -1.04 -17.27
N GLY A 256 -8.10 -0.03 -18.06
CA GLY A 256 -8.29 -0.07 -19.51
C GLY A 256 -7.56 -1.25 -20.13
N GLU A 257 -7.92 -1.64 -21.35
CA GLU A 257 -7.16 -2.67 -22.10
C GLU A 257 -5.68 -2.26 -22.29
N GLU A 258 -5.36 -0.97 -22.16
CA GLU A 258 -4.01 -0.40 -22.19
C GLU A 258 -3.29 -0.43 -20.83
N ASP A 259 -3.96 -0.76 -19.72
CA ASP A 259 -3.36 -0.84 -18.36
C ASP A 259 -2.82 -2.25 -18.02
N VAL A 260 -2.75 -3.14 -19.03
CA VAL A 260 -2.30 -4.54 -18.98
C VAL A 260 -0.89 -4.71 -19.56
#